data_AF-A0A8C2V775-F1
#
_entry.id   AF-A0A8C2V775-F1
#
_cell.length_a   1.000
_cell.length_b   1.000
_cell.length_c   1.000
_cell.angle_alpha   90.00
_cell.angle_beta   90.00
_cell.angle_gamma   90.00
#
_symmetry.space_group_name_H-M   'P 1'
#
loop_
_entity.id
_entity.type
_entity.pdbx_description
1 polymer ?
#
loop_
_entity_poly.entity_id
_entity_poly.type
_entity_poly.pdbx_seq_one_letter_code
_entity_poly.pdbx_strand_id
1 'polypeptide(L)'
;ALGGALTRRAVTLRVLLKDALLEPGAGVLSIYYLGKKFIGDLQPDGRIVWQETGQVFNSPSAWATHCKKLVNPAKKSGCGWASVKYKGQKLDKYKAAWLRRHQLHIPIAVADESPASEAEEEELLMEEEEEEVLVGVSTEDKSRRPPGKGPTETGHMEATPPGKRTESKIRVPVRYCMLGSRDSARSPHTLVEVTSFSAINKFQPFNVAVSSNVLFLLIYQSLFLRGLSLVGWYHSHPHSPALPSLQDIDAQMDYQLRLQGASNGFQPCLALLCSPYYTGNPGPESKIAPFWVMPPPEQRPSDYGIPMDVEMAYVQDSFLTNDVLHEMMLLVDFYKGAPDLVRFQEAWSPEHSYLDKLKISLASRTPKDQGLSHVLEQVYSVLKQAG
;
A
#
# COMPACT_ATOMS: atom_id res chain seq x y z
N ALA A 1 -3.29 -18.44 3.18
CA ALA A 1 -4.33 -17.58 2.57
C ALA A 1 -4.24 -16.20 3.20
N LEU A 2 -4.46 -15.11 2.45
CA LEU A 2 -4.30 -13.74 2.94
C LEU A 2 -5.67 -13.10 3.26
N GLY A 3 -6.07 -13.17 4.53
CA GLY A 3 -7.31 -12.57 5.05
C GLY A 3 -7.17 -11.08 5.34
N GLY A 4 -6.98 -10.25 4.31
CA GLY A 4 -6.97 -8.79 4.46
C GLY A 4 -8.39 -8.21 4.56
N ALA A 5 -8.65 -7.37 5.57
CA ALA A 5 -9.97 -6.78 5.79
C ALA A 5 -10.36 -5.78 4.68
N LEU A 6 -11.28 -6.21 3.79
CA LEU A 6 -11.75 -5.41 2.67
C LEU A 6 -12.70 -4.29 3.12
N THR A 7 -12.21 -3.05 3.10
CA THR A 7 -12.96 -1.87 3.55
C THR A 7 -14.15 -1.51 2.61
N ARG A 8 -15.04 -0.61 3.04
CA ARG A 8 -16.15 -0.08 2.21
C ARG A 8 -15.72 0.66 0.93
N ARG A 9 -14.41 0.90 0.73
CA ARG A 9 -13.83 1.45 -0.51
C ARG A 9 -13.09 0.38 -1.36
N ALA A 10 -13.03 -0.86 -0.85
CA ALA A 10 -12.48 -2.08 -1.45
C ALA A 10 -13.01 -2.45 -2.87
N VAL A 11 -14.29 -2.20 -3.09
CA VAL A 11 -15.07 -2.89 -4.15
C VAL A 11 -15.04 -2.13 -5.48
N THR A 12 -14.77 -2.85 -6.58
CA THR A 12 -14.81 -2.34 -7.96
C THR A 12 -15.86 -3.10 -8.79
N LEU A 13 -16.20 -2.59 -9.99
CA LEU A 13 -17.05 -3.34 -10.94
C LEU A 13 -16.45 -4.71 -11.27
N ARG A 14 -15.12 -4.80 -11.46
CA ARG A 14 -14.42 -6.06 -11.72
C ARG A 14 -14.53 -7.06 -10.57
N VAL A 15 -14.53 -6.61 -9.32
CA VAL A 15 -14.76 -7.47 -8.14
C VAL A 15 -16.19 -8.01 -8.15
N LEU A 16 -17.19 -7.15 -8.37
CA LEU A 16 -18.60 -7.58 -8.41
C LEU A 16 -18.92 -8.48 -9.61
N LEU A 17 -18.24 -8.30 -10.75
CA LEU A 17 -18.31 -9.20 -11.91
C LEU A 17 -17.67 -10.56 -11.62
N LYS A 18 -16.46 -10.57 -11.05
CA LYS A 18 -15.72 -11.80 -10.72
C LYS A 18 -16.52 -12.71 -9.79
N ASP A 19 -17.19 -12.13 -8.81
CA ASP A 19 -17.95 -12.85 -7.80
C ASP A 19 -19.46 -12.95 -8.15
N ALA A 20 -19.80 -12.75 -9.44
CA ALA A 20 -21.13 -12.93 -10.04
C ALA A 20 -22.29 -12.13 -9.40
N LEU A 21 -22.01 -10.96 -8.80
CA LEU A 21 -23.04 -10.00 -8.36
C LEU A 21 -23.48 -9.04 -9.47
N LEU A 22 -22.71 -8.94 -10.54
CA LEU A 22 -23.02 -8.20 -11.78
C LEU A 22 -22.70 -9.10 -12.98
N GLU A 23 -23.30 -8.80 -14.12
CA GLU A 23 -23.05 -9.46 -15.40
C GLU A 23 -22.64 -8.42 -16.44
N PRO A 24 -21.76 -8.74 -17.39
CA PRO A 24 -21.52 -7.90 -18.56
C PRO A 24 -22.79 -7.79 -19.42
N GLY A 25 -22.97 -6.67 -20.13
CA GLY A 25 -24.12 -6.52 -21.02
C GLY A 25 -24.32 -5.12 -21.57
N ALA A 26 -25.05 -5.03 -22.68
CA ALA A 26 -25.43 -3.76 -23.29
C ALA A 26 -26.52 -3.06 -22.47
N GLY A 27 -26.39 -1.75 -22.28
CA GLY A 27 -27.37 -0.88 -21.64
C GLY A 27 -27.68 -1.16 -20.15
N VAL A 28 -26.95 -2.07 -19.51
CA VAL A 28 -27.23 -2.50 -18.13
C VAL A 28 -26.91 -1.45 -17.08
N LEU A 29 -26.11 -0.43 -17.42
CA LEU A 29 -25.79 0.70 -16.54
C LEU A 29 -26.54 1.97 -16.97
N SER A 30 -26.97 2.77 -15.99
CA SER A 30 -27.62 4.06 -16.24
C SER A 30 -27.30 5.12 -15.19
N ILE A 31 -27.35 6.39 -15.60
CA ILE A 31 -27.30 7.56 -14.71
C ILE A 31 -28.50 8.44 -15.03
N TYR A 32 -29.16 8.97 -14.00
CA TYR A 32 -30.15 10.03 -14.11
C TYR A 32 -29.63 11.28 -13.40
N TYR A 33 -29.64 12.43 -14.08
CA TYR A 33 -29.16 13.69 -13.52
C TYR A 33 -29.82 14.90 -14.20
N LEU A 34 -30.52 15.74 -13.41
CA LEU A 34 -31.21 16.94 -13.87
C LEU A 34 -32.06 16.70 -15.14
N GLY A 35 -32.99 15.75 -15.05
CA GLY A 35 -33.87 15.34 -16.15
C GLY A 35 -33.24 14.47 -17.24
N LYS A 36 -31.92 14.52 -17.45
CA LYS A 36 -31.24 13.69 -18.46
C LYS A 36 -30.93 12.29 -17.95
N LYS A 37 -31.09 11.29 -18.83
CA LYS A 37 -30.70 9.89 -18.63
C LYS A 37 -29.53 9.57 -19.57
N PHE A 38 -28.51 8.89 -19.04
CA PHE A 38 -27.37 8.36 -19.80
C PHE A 38 -27.35 6.83 -19.67
N ILE A 39 -26.99 6.13 -20.74
CA ILE A 39 -26.95 4.65 -20.82
C ILE A 39 -25.52 4.17 -21.05
N GLY A 40 -25.12 3.09 -20.37
CA GLY A 40 -23.80 2.49 -20.54
C GLY A 40 -23.82 0.97 -20.53
N ASP A 41 -22.91 0.39 -21.31
CA ASP A 41 -22.64 -1.05 -21.36
C ASP A 41 -21.59 -1.40 -20.30
N LEU A 42 -21.77 -2.55 -19.63
CA LEU A 42 -20.78 -3.10 -18.71
C LEU A 42 -19.94 -4.14 -19.43
N GLN A 43 -18.63 -3.90 -19.53
CA GLN A 43 -17.68 -4.80 -20.18
C GLN A 43 -17.19 -5.90 -19.22
N PRO A 44 -16.77 -7.08 -19.72
CA PRO A 44 -16.26 -8.18 -18.89
C PRO A 44 -15.05 -7.82 -18.03
N ASP A 45 -14.25 -6.84 -18.44
CA ASP A 45 -13.10 -6.36 -17.67
C ASP A 45 -13.45 -5.30 -16.60
N GLY A 46 -14.73 -4.92 -16.48
CA GLY A 46 -15.23 -3.91 -15.54
C GLY A 46 -15.19 -2.47 -16.04
N ARG A 47 -14.83 -2.20 -17.29
CA ARG A 47 -15.02 -0.88 -17.93
C ARG A 47 -16.48 -0.61 -18.27
N ILE A 48 -16.80 0.66 -18.48
CA ILE A 48 -18.11 1.14 -18.92
C ILE A 48 -17.95 1.76 -20.31
N VAL A 49 -18.80 1.40 -21.27
CA VAL A 49 -18.88 2.07 -22.59
C VAL A 49 -20.14 2.93 -22.61
N TRP A 50 -20.03 4.22 -22.95
CA TRP A 50 -21.17 5.12 -23.05
C TRP A 50 -21.83 5.03 -24.43
N GLN A 51 -23.09 4.59 -24.50
CA GLN A 51 -23.74 4.22 -25.76
C GLN A 51 -23.87 5.35 -26.79
N GLU A 52 -23.97 6.61 -26.34
CA GLU A 52 -24.15 7.77 -27.23
C GLU A 52 -22.88 8.11 -28.05
N THR A 53 -21.70 7.63 -27.65
CA THR A 53 -20.41 8.01 -28.25
C THR A 53 -19.38 6.88 -28.39
N GLY A 54 -19.63 5.72 -27.79
CA GLY A 54 -18.65 4.64 -27.68
C GLY A 54 -17.49 4.92 -26.70
N GLN A 55 -17.51 6.06 -25.99
CA GLN A 55 -16.43 6.44 -25.09
C GLN A 55 -16.30 5.47 -23.90
N VAL A 56 -15.08 5.01 -23.63
CA VAL A 56 -14.77 4.00 -22.61
C VAL A 56 -14.29 4.66 -21.31
N PHE A 57 -14.83 4.22 -20.17
CA PHE A 57 -14.52 4.72 -18.83
C PHE A 57 -14.06 3.60 -17.90
N ASN A 58 -12.96 3.84 -17.17
CA ASN A 58 -12.35 2.87 -16.26
C ASN A 58 -13.01 2.79 -14.87
N SER A 59 -14.05 3.60 -14.58
CA SER A 59 -14.81 3.49 -13.32
C SER A 59 -16.20 4.16 -13.37
N PRO A 60 -17.14 3.75 -12.48
CA PRO A 60 -18.42 4.44 -12.28
C PRO A 60 -18.29 5.93 -11.94
N SER A 61 -17.25 6.32 -11.19
CA SER A 61 -17.02 7.72 -10.81
C SER A 61 -16.51 8.58 -11.98
N ALA A 62 -15.69 8.02 -12.87
CA ALA A 62 -15.25 8.72 -14.08
C ALA A 62 -16.43 8.97 -15.02
N TRP A 63 -17.22 7.94 -15.32
CA TRP A 63 -18.41 8.05 -16.15
C TRP A 63 -19.45 9.01 -15.55
N ALA A 64 -19.76 8.88 -14.25
CA ALA A 64 -20.70 9.76 -13.57
C ALA A 64 -20.23 11.23 -13.48
N THR A 65 -18.93 11.48 -13.40
CA THR A 65 -18.39 12.86 -13.46
C THR A 65 -18.51 13.42 -14.87
N HIS A 66 -18.25 12.62 -15.90
CA HIS A 66 -18.40 13.02 -17.30
C HIS A 66 -19.84 13.40 -17.64
N CYS A 67 -20.79 12.47 -17.43
CA CYS A 67 -22.22 12.69 -17.67
C CYS A 67 -22.76 13.91 -16.90
N LYS A 68 -22.32 14.15 -15.66
CA LYS A 68 -22.75 15.33 -14.89
C LYS A 68 -22.18 16.64 -15.43
N LYS A 69 -20.92 16.67 -15.91
CA LYS A 69 -20.32 17.86 -16.52
C LYS A 69 -20.98 18.25 -17.84
N LEU A 70 -21.49 17.29 -18.61
CA LEU A 70 -22.30 17.54 -19.82
C LEU A 70 -23.66 18.21 -19.54
N VAL A 71 -24.12 18.26 -18.29
CA VAL A 71 -25.37 18.96 -17.89
C VAL A 71 -25.09 20.19 -17.02
N ASN A 72 -24.00 20.18 -16.23
CA ASN A 72 -23.55 21.32 -15.42
C ASN A 72 -22.01 21.37 -15.42
N PRO A 73 -21.39 22.19 -16.29
CA PRO A 73 -19.94 22.29 -16.40
C PRO A 73 -19.22 22.75 -15.12
N ALA A 74 -19.90 23.50 -14.23
CA ALA A 74 -19.32 23.99 -12.98
C ALA A 74 -19.15 22.89 -11.91
N LYS A 75 -19.69 21.68 -12.13
CA LYS A 75 -19.68 20.61 -11.13
C LYS A 75 -18.31 19.92 -11.03
N LYS A 76 -17.57 20.24 -9.95
CA LYS A 76 -16.18 19.80 -9.76
C LYS A 76 -16.00 18.28 -9.50
N SER A 77 -16.92 17.61 -8.80
CA SER A 77 -16.87 16.15 -8.56
C SER A 77 -18.25 15.57 -8.15
N GLY A 78 -18.34 14.24 -7.97
CA GLY A 78 -19.47 13.56 -7.34
C GLY A 78 -19.33 12.04 -7.25
N CYS A 79 -19.89 11.42 -6.20
CA CYS A 79 -19.80 9.97 -5.96
C CYS A 79 -20.50 9.15 -7.07
N GLY A 80 -19.74 8.34 -7.80
CA GLY A 80 -20.26 7.48 -8.88
C GLY A 80 -21.18 6.36 -8.37
N TRP A 81 -20.80 5.68 -7.29
CA TRP A 81 -21.50 4.51 -6.75
C TRP A 81 -22.94 4.78 -6.31
N ALA A 82 -23.20 5.95 -5.73
CA ALA A 82 -24.55 6.40 -5.35
C ALA A 82 -25.39 6.91 -6.55
N SER A 83 -24.76 7.16 -7.71
CA SER A 83 -25.36 7.79 -8.89
C SER A 83 -25.64 6.83 -10.03
N VAL A 84 -24.76 5.84 -10.23
CA VAL A 84 -24.88 4.82 -11.27
C VAL A 84 -25.79 3.70 -10.78
N LYS A 85 -26.74 3.32 -11.62
CA LYS A 85 -27.65 2.19 -11.43
C LYS A 85 -27.30 1.05 -12.37
N TYR A 86 -27.16 -0.17 -11.87
CA TYR A 86 -27.14 -1.40 -12.66
C TYR A 86 -28.52 -2.07 -12.63
N LYS A 87 -29.07 -2.43 -13.80
CA LYS A 87 -30.43 -3.00 -13.95
C LYS A 87 -31.49 -2.28 -13.07
N GLY A 88 -31.41 -0.95 -13.02
CA GLY A 88 -32.31 -0.07 -12.25
C GLY A 88 -31.90 0.23 -10.78
N GLN A 89 -31.08 -0.61 -10.15
CA GLN A 89 -30.68 -0.48 -8.74
C GLN A 89 -29.30 0.19 -8.58
N LYS A 90 -29.14 1.13 -7.62
CA LYS A 90 -27.86 1.83 -7.36
C LYS A 90 -26.72 0.84 -7.09
N LEU A 91 -25.55 1.03 -7.72
CA LEU A 91 -24.37 0.16 -7.54
C LEU A 91 -23.93 0.02 -6.07
N ASP A 92 -24.16 1.04 -5.25
CA ASP A 92 -23.82 1.01 -3.83
C ASP A 92 -24.60 -0.07 -3.04
N LYS A 93 -25.81 -0.48 -3.49
CA LYS A 93 -26.54 -1.61 -2.88
C LYS A 93 -25.84 -2.96 -3.13
N TYR A 94 -25.42 -3.24 -4.37
CA TYR A 94 -24.63 -4.44 -4.71
C TYR A 94 -23.30 -4.47 -3.94
N LYS A 95 -22.64 -3.31 -3.83
CA LYS A 95 -21.40 -3.13 -3.08
C LYS A 95 -21.58 -3.38 -1.58
N ALA A 96 -22.65 -2.88 -0.96
CA ALA A 96 -22.97 -3.18 0.44
C ALA A 96 -23.34 -4.65 0.67
N ALA A 97 -24.06 -5.29 -0.27
CA ALA A 97 -24.37 -6.71 -0.21
C ALA A 97 -23.11 -7.59 -0.29
N TRP A 98 -22.18 -7.27 -1.20
CA TRP A 98 -20.89 -7.95 -1.34
C TRP A 98 -20.07 -7.91 -0.05
N LEU A 99 -19.97 -6.74 0.58
CA LEU A 99 -19.22 -6.53 1.81
C LEU A 99 -19.79 -7.34 2.98
N ARG A 100 -21.11 -7.32 3.18
CA ARG A 100 -21.76 -8.15 4.21
C ARG A 100 -21.46 -9.64 4.01
N ARG A 101 -21.53 -10.12 2.77
CA ARG A 101 -21.25 -11.53 2.43
C ARG A 101 -19.81 -11.96 2.76
N HIS A 102 -18.84 -11.05 2.64
CA HIS A 102 -17.43 -11.32 2.92
C HIS A 102 -17.01 -11.01 4.36
N GLN A 103 -17.73 -10.16 5.09
CA GLN A 103 -17.52 -9.96 6.53
C GLN A 103 -18.06 -11.13 7.36
N LEU A 104 -19.12 -11.81 6.91
CA LEU A 104 -19.69 -12.99 7.56
C LEU A 104 -18.79 -14.24 7.56
N HIS A 105 -17.64 -14.21 6.88
CA HIS A 105 -16.73 -15.36 6.77
C HIS A 105 -15.52 -15.31 7.71
N ILE A 106 -15.49 -14.32 8.62
CA ILE A 106 -14.51 -14.20 9.71
C ILE A 106 -15.15 -14.75 10.99
N PRO A 107 -14.53 -15.70 11.71
CA PRO A 107 -15.03 -16.14 13.03
C PRO A 107 -15.05 -14.95 14.00
N ILE A 108 -16.23 -14.60 14.50
CA ILE A 108 -16.41 -13.48 15.42
C ILE A 108 -15.91 -13.90 16.81
N ALA A 109 -14.76 -13.36 17.21
CA ALA A 109 -14.38 -13.32 18.62
C ALA A 109 -15.30 -12.33 19.36
N VAL A 110 -15.69 -12.71 20.58
CA VAL A 110 -16.77 -12.12 21.38
C VAL A 110 -16.66 -10.60 21.57
N ALA A 111 -17.81 -9.94 21.68
CA ALA A 111 -17.95 -8.49 21.83
C ALA A 111 -17.37 -7.91 23.12
N ASP A 112 -17.10 -6.60 23.07
CA ASP A 112 -17.18 -5.67 24.19
C ASP A 112 -18.01 -4.44 23.73
N GLU A 113 -18.60 -3.69 24.65
CA GLU A 113 -19.71 -2.79 24.35
C GLU A 113 -19.31 -1.42 23.77
N SER A 114 -20.30 -0.73 23.19
CA SER A 114 -20.20 0.68 22.82
C SER A 114 -21.47 1.41 23.27
N PRO A 115 -21.39 2.41 24.16
CA PRO A 115 -22.52 3.27 24.47
C PRO A 115 -22.84 4.17 23.25
N ALA A 116 -24.12 4.48 23.08
CA ALA A 116 -24.62 5.22 21.91
C ALA A 116 -24.46 6.75 22.04
N SER A 117 -24.54 7.44 20.90
CA SER A 117 -24.95 8.84 20.81
C SER A 117 -25.75 9.04 19.52
N GLU A 118 -26.93 9.66 19.61
CA GLU A 118 -27.91 9.76 18.53
C GLU A 118 -27.59 10.86 17.50
N ALA A 119 -28.14 10.71 16.29
CA ALA A 119 -28.53 11.80 15.40
C ALA A 119 -29.52 11.25 14.36
N GLU A 120 -30.66 11.91 14.19
CA GLU A 120 -31.82 11.42 13.42
C GLU A 120 -31.86 11.97 11.99
N GLU A 121 -32.67 11.34 11.12
CA GLU A 121 -33.63 12.03 10.24
C GLU A 121 -34.59 10.99 9.62
N GLU A 122 -35.90 11.28 9.64
CA GLU A 122 -36.98 10.36 9.21
C GLU A 122 -37.33 10.47 7.72
N GLU A 123 -37.90 9.41 7.14
CA GLU A 123 -39.23 9.49 6.49
C GLU A 123 -39.85 8.09 6.22
N LEU A 124 -40.96 7.82 6.92
CA LEU A 124 -42.27 7.27 6.47
C LEU A 124 -42.37 6.59 5.07
N LEU A 125 -43.24 5.59 4.80
CA LEU A 125 -44.16 4.75 5.60
C LEU A 125 -44.68 3.58 4.72
N MET A 126 -45.04 2.44 5.33
CA MET A 126 -46.23 1.58 5.08
C MET A 126 -45.99 0.12 5.51
N GLU A 127 -47.05 -0.53 5.98
CA GLU A 127 -47.06 -1.79 6.74
C GLU A 127 -47.21 -3.07 5.88
N GLU A 128 -46.92 -4.22 6.49
CA GLU A 128 -47.84 -5.38 6.67
C GLU A 128 -47.22 -6.37 7.70
N GLU A 129 -48.03 -7.26 8.31
CA GLU A 129 -47.82 -7.79 9.69
C GLU A 129 -47.56 -9.33 9.80
N GLU A 130 -47.90 -9.92 10.97
CA GLU A 130 -47.78 -11.33 11.44
C GLU A 130 -46.34 -11.76 11.86
N GLU A 131 -46.01 -12.06 13.13
CA GLU A 131 -46.50 -13.09 14.11
C GLU A 131 -46.21 -14.55 13.66
N GLU A 132 -45.85 -15.53 14.52
CA GLU A 132 -46.03 -15.67 15.98
C GLU A 132 -44.72 -15.94 16.79
N VAL A 133 -44.77 -16.62 17.95
CA VAL A 133 -43.98 -16.28 19.16
C VAL A 133 -43.63 -17.51 20.08
N LEU A 134 -42.88 -17.33 21.20
CA LEU A 134 -42.59 -18.31 22.33
C LEU A 134 -41.68 -19.54 22.02
N VAL A 135 -40.85 -20.19 22.88
CA VAL A 135 -40.38 -20.18 24.32
C VAL A 135 -38.86 -20.58 24.30
N GLY A 136 -37.92 -20.39 25.25
CA GLY A 136 -37.84 -19.78 26.61
C GLY A 136 -37.16 -20.72 27.66
N VAL A 137 -36.41 -20.16 28.64
CA VAL A 137 -35.78 -20.82 29.85
C VAL A 137 -34.61 -21.82 29.55
N SER A 138 -33.33 -21.70 29.98
CA SER A 138 -32.60 -21.16 31.16
C SER A 138 -32.19 -22.21 32.22
N THR A 139 -30.88 -22.37 32.51
CA THR A 139 -30.23 -22.42 33.86
C THR A 139 -28.75 -22.87 33.82
N GLU A 140 -27.98 -22.56 34.88
CA GLU A 140 -26.55 -22.90 35.09
C GLU A 140 -26.36 -24.13 36.04
N ASP A 141 -25.17 -24.75 36.14
CA ASP A 141 -24.21 -24.48 37.25
C ASP A 141 -22.90 -25.35 37.30
N LYS A 142 -21.93 -24.90 38.11
CA LYS A 142 -20.61 -25.41 38.57
C LYS A 142 -20.37 -26.94 38.66
N SER A 143 -19.14 -27.36 38.28
CA SER A 143 -18.03 -27.77 39.20
C SER A 143 -16.86 -28.43 38.43
N ARG A 144 -15.58 -27.99 38.48
CA ARG A 144 -14.57 -27.94 39.57
C ARG A 144 -13.87 -29.28 39.96
N ARG A 145 -12.78 -29.61 39.21
CA ARG A 145 -11.40 -29.98 39.70
C ARG A 145 -11.18 -31.30 40.53
N PRO A 146 -9.93 -31.78 40.77
CA PRO A 146 -8.63 -31.58 40.08
C PRO A 146 -7.91 -32.94 39.70
N PRO A 147 -6.63 -33.31 40.05
CA PRO A 147 -5.69 -33.80 39.01
C PRO A 147 -4.94 -35.15 39.27
N GLY A 148 -4.26 -35.67 38.24
CA GLY A 148 -3.28 -36.77 38.34
C GLY A 148 -1.84 -36.35 37.97
N LYS A 149 -0.81 -37.05 38.47
CA LYS A 149 0.62 -36.73 38.27
C LYS A 149 1.43 -37.90 37.68
N GLY A 150 2.22 -37.62 36.64
CA GLY A 150 3.45 -38.36 36.29
C GLY A 150 3.28 -39.80 35.76
N PRO A 151 4.39 -40.54 35.50
CA PRO A 151 5.79 -40.17 35.73
C PRO A 151 6.57 -39.73 34.48
N THR A 152 7.83 -39.35 34.69
CA THR A 152 8.84 -38.98 33.68
C THR A 152 9.61 -40.17 33.12
N GLU A 153 10.15 -40.05 31.91
CA GLU A 153 11.46 -40.60 31.56
C GLU A 153 12.25 -39.60 30.69
N THR A 154 13.58 -39.77 30.57
CA THR A 154 14.51 -38.67 30.25
C THR A 154 15.34 -38.88 28.98
N GLY A 155 15.58 -37.79 28.25
CA GLY A 155 16.55 -37.72 27.15
C GLY A 155 17.24 -36.35 27.16
N HIS A 156 18.56 -36.33 27.33
CA HIS A 156 19.31 -35.09 27.58
C HIS A 156 19.82 -34.42 26.29
N MET A 157 19.49 -33.13 26.18
CA MET A 157 20.28 -32.03 25.62
C MET A 157 21.41 -32.34 24.60
N GLU A 158 21.33 -31.70 23.43
CA GLU A 158 22.41 -30.78 23.04
C GLU A 158 21.78 -29.46 22.57
N ALA A 159 22.27 -28.33 23.09
CA ALA A 159 21.67 -27.00 22.90
C ALA A 159 22.64 -26.07 22.17
N THR A 160 22.40 -25.85 20.87
CA THR A 160 23.17 -24.88 20.07
C THR A 160 22.90 -23.45 20.56
N PRO A 161 23.92 -22.63 20.86
CA PRO A 161 23.72 -21.28 21.39
C PRO A 161 23.20 -20.31 20.31
N PRO A 162 22.27 -19.39 20.64
CA PRO A 162 21.76 -18.37 19.72
C PRO A 162 22.79 -17.24 19.55
N GLY A 163 23.87 -17.51 18.81
CA GLY A 163 25.10 -16.72 18.90
C GLY A 163 25.95 -16.62 17.63
N LYS A 164 25.37 -16.72 16.43
CA LYS A 164 26.07 -16.39 15.18
C LYS A 164 25.19 -15.52 14.28
N ARG A 165 25.41 -14.20 14.34
CA ARG A 165 25.09 -13.31 13.20
C ARG A 165 25.84 -13.86 11.99
N THR A 166 25.15 -14.21 10.92
CA THR A 166 25.79 -14.57 9.66
C THR A 166 26.61 -13.37 9.21
N GLU A 167 27.94 -13.50 9.11
CA GLU A 167 28.77 -12.42 8.58
C GLU A 167 28.37 -12.18 7.12
N SER A 168 27.59 -11.13 6.90
CA SER A 168 27.22 -10.64 5.59
C SER A 168 28.46 -10.08 4.92
N LYS A 169 29.24 -10.96 4.26
CA LYS A 169 30.42 -10.61 3.47
C LYS A 169 30.09 -9.37 2.64
N ILE A 170 30.78 -8.26 2.94
CA ILE A 170 30.46 -6.94 2.39
C ILE A 170 30.52 -7.06 0.86
N ARG A 171 29.35 -6.96 0.23
CA ARG A 171 29.20 -7.12 -1.23
C ARG A 171 29.84 -5.91 -1.89
N VAL A 172 31.08 -6.06 -2.35
CA VAL A 172 31.80 -5.04 -3.12
C VAL A 172 30.97 -4.70 -4.36
N PRO A 173 30.51 -3.43 -4.53
CA PRO A 173 29.74 -3.04 -5.70
C PRO A 173 30.58 -3.11 -6.98
N VAL A 174 29.92 -3.40 -8.10
CA VAL A 174 30.55 -3.53 -9.41
C VAL A 174 30.20 -2.31 -10.26
N ARG A 175 31.21 -1.65 -10.84
CA ARG A 175 30.99 -0.55 -11.80
C ARG A 175 30.25 -1.08 -13.03
N TYR A 176 29.23 -0.39 -13.54
CA TYR A 176 28.42 -0.87 -14.67
C TYR A 176 29.26 -1.31 -15.89
N CYS A 177 30.34 -0.59 -16.21
CA CYS A 177 31.25 -0.92 -17.30
C CYS A 177 31.99 -2.28 -17.15
N MET A 178 31.99 -2.88 -15.96
CA MET A 178 32.55 -4.21 -15.67
C MET A 178 31.49 -5.33 -15.64
N LEU A 179 30.23 -5.01 -15.99
CA LEU A 179 29.19 -6.03 -16.15
C LEU A 179 29.37 -6.78 -17.48
N GLY A 180 29.39 -6.05 -18.59
CA GLY A 180 29.28 -6.63 -19.93
C GLY A 180 27.88 -7.18 -20.21
N SER A 181 27.79 -8.13 -21.14
CA SER A 181 26.52 -8.80 -21.47
C SER A 181 26.01 -9.70 -20.35
N ARG A 182 24.71 -9.98 -20.38
CA ARG A 182 23.99 -10.76 -19.37
C ARG A 182 24.52 -12.19 -19.30
N ASP A 183 24.74 -12.66 -18.08
CA ASP A 183 25.38 -13.93 -17.76
C ASP A 183 24.58 -14.63 -16.65
N SER A 184 24.02 -15.81 -16.95
CA SER A 184 23.21 -16.59 -16.02
C SER A 184 24.00 -17.21 -14.85
N ALA A 185 25.33 -17.26 -14.92
CA ALA A 185 26.18 -17.67 -13.81
C ALA A 185 26.41 -16.53 -12.80
N ARG A 186 26.11 -15.28 -13.16
CA ARG A 186 26.29 -14.12 -12.28
C ARG A 186 25.17 -14.05 -11.25
N SER A 187 25.54 -13.83 -9.99
CA SER A 187 24.57 -13.72 -8.89
C SER A 187 23.60 -12.55 -9.14
N PRO A 188 22.26 -12.77 -9.08
CA PRO A 188 21.27 -11.69 -9.23
C PRO A 188 21.40 -10.64 -8.10
N HIS A 189 22.05 -11.01 -6.99
CA HIS A 189 22.28 -10.15 -5.83
C HIS A 189 23.60 -9.37 -5.86
N THR A 190 24.34 -9.39 -6.97
CA THR A 190 25.52 -8.53 -7.19
C THR A 190 25.07 -7.07 -7.23
N LEU A 191 25.64 -6.23 -6.36
CA LEU A 191 25.37 -4.79 -6.30
C LEU A 191 26.13 -4.04 -7.41
N VAL A 192 25.53 -2.98 -7.95
CA VAL A 192 26.06 -2.20 -9.06
C VAL A 192 26.17 -0.71 -8.68
N GLU A 193 27.24 -0.04 -9.09
CA GLU A 193 27.36 1.41 -8.96
C GLU A 193 26.35 2.14 -9.85
N VAL A 194 25.63 3.12 -9.29
CA VAL A 194 24.79 4.04 -10.06
C VAL A 194 25.65 5.03 -10.86
N THR A 195 25.17 5.43 -12.04
CA THR A 195 25.81 6.39 -12.94
C THR A 195 25.00 7.69 -12.95
N SER A 196 25.63 8.87 -12.92
CA SER A 196 24.87 10.13 -13.08
C SER A 196 24.45 10.33 -14.54
N PHE A 197 23.29 10.95 -14.76
CA PHE A 197 22.84 11.29 -16.12
C PHE A 197 23.85 12.18 -16.87
N SER A 198 24.49 13.10 -16.14
CA SER A 198 25.56 13.98 -16.65
C SER A 198 26.79 13.23 -17.15
N ALA A 199 27.21 12.14 -16.49
CA ALA A 199 28.40 11.37 -16.87
C ALA A 199 28.28 10.67 -18.24
N ILE A 200 27.06 10.54 -18.77
CA ILE A 200 26.78 9.97 -20.10
C ILE A 200 26.10 10.98 -21.06
N ASN A 201 26.17 12.27 -20.76
CA ASN A 201 25.57 13.36 -21.55
C ASN A 201 24.05 13.16 -21.79
N LYS A 202 23.33 12.78 -20.74
CA LYS A 202 21.86 12.66 -20.72
C LYS A 202 21.27 13.57 -19.63
N PHE A 203 19.96 13.77 -19.70
CA PHE A 203 19.18 14.43 -18.66
C PHE A 203 18.33 13.42 -17.90
N GLN A 204 18.04 13.71 -16.64
CA GLN A 204 17.07 12.95 -15.87
C GLN A 204 15.68 13.10 -16.51
N PRO A 205 14.94 12.01 -16.80
CA PRO A 205 13.73 12.09 -17.61
C PRO A 205 12.50 12.68 -16.89
N PHE A 206 12.58 12.92 -15.57
CA PHE A 206 11.51 13.55 -14.78
C PHE A 206 12.08 14.20 -13.51
N ASN A 207 11.50 15.33 -13.10
CA ASN A 207 11.81 15.97 -11.82
C ASN A 207 11.15 15.18 -10.68
N VAL A 208 11.87 15.02 -9.56
CA VAL A 208 11.33 14.37 -8.36
C VAL A 208 11.36 15.34 -7.18
N ALA A 209 10.20 15.54 -6.56
CA ALA A 209 10.07 16.28 -5.31
C ALA A 209 9.43 15.36 -4.25
N VAL A 210 10.07 15.27 -3.08
CA VAL A 210 9.62 14.44 -1.95
C VAL A 210 9.28 15.36 -0.78
N SER A 211 7.99 15.44 -0.45
CA SER A 211 7.48 16.22 0.68
C SER A 211 7.56 15.42 2.00
N SER A 212 7.63 16.09 3.15
CA SER A 212 7.60 15.41 4.45
C SER A 212 6.21 14.87 4.81
N ASN A 213 5.16 15.37 4.14
CA ASN A 213 3.81 14.80 4.10
C ASN A 213 3.63 13.63 3.10
N VAL A 214 4.69 13.08 2.49
CA VAL A 214 4.56 11.93 1.58
C VAL A 214 4.07 10.69 2.32
N LEU A 215 2.81 10.33 2.06
CA LEU A 215 2.18 9.10 2.49
C LEU A 215 2.78 7.90 1.73
N PHE A 216 3.50 7.02 2.44
CA PHE A 216 3.88 5.69 1.95
C PHE A 216 2.65 4.76 1.96
N LEU A 217 1.71 5.00 1.03
CA LEU A 217 0.48 4.24 0.90
C LEU A 217 0.77 2.82 0.40
N LEU A 218 0.85 1.85 1.32
CA LEU A 218 1.02 0.42 1.05
C LEU A 218 -0.07 -0.21 0.15
N ILE A 219 -1.12 0.54 -0.19
CA ILE A 219 -2.29 0.05 -0.92
C ILE A 219 -2.51 0.89 -2.17
N TYR A 220 -2.27 0.28 -3.34
CA TYR A 220 -2.55 0.84 -4.69
C TYR A 220 -3.93 1.51 -4.80
N GLN A 221 -4.93 0.93 -4.12
CA GLN A 221 -6.29 1.43 -4.09
C GLN A 221 -6.45 2.75 -3.31
N SER A 222 -5.61 3.01 -2.30
CA SER A 222 -5.61 4.30 -1.61
C SER A 222 -5.02 5.41 -2.48
N LEU A 223 -3.99 5.12 -3.30
CA LEU A 223 -3.48 6.07 -4.30
C LEU A 223 -4.62 6.48 -5.26
N PHE A 224 -5.27 5.49 -5.88
CA PHE A 224 -6.37 5.71 -6.82
C PHE A 224 -7.53 6.51 -6.20
N LEU A 225 -7.91 6.23 -4.95
CA LEU A 225 -8.98 6.94 -4.24
C LEU A 225 -8.63 8.40 -3.91
N ARG A 226 -7.34 8.71 -3.70
CA ARG A 226 -6.81 10.07 -3.48
C ARG A 226 -6.51 10.82 -4.79
N GLY A 227 -6.76 10.21 -5.96
CA GLY A 227 -6.43 10.77 -7.27
C GLY A 227 -4.93 10.71 -7.63
N LEU A 228 -4.16 9.96 -6.85
CA LEU A 228 -2.72 9.75 -7.05
C LEU A 228 -2.47 8.56 -8.00
N SER A 229 -1.35 8.60 -8.72
CA SER A 229 -0.91 7.51 -9.60
C SER A 229 0.19 6.68 -8.94
N LEU A 230 0.29 5.41 -9.33
CA LEU A 230 1.48 4.61 -9.03
C LEU A 230 2.63 5.10 -9.94
N VAL A 231 3.71 5.56 -9.32
CA VAL A 231 4.88 6.17 -10.01
C VAL A 231 6.20 5.49 -9.65
N GLY A 232 6.18 4.33 -8.99
CA GLY A 232 7.39 3.69 -8.49
C GLY A 232 7.17 2.58 -7.47
N TRP A 233 8.26 2.12 -6.88
CA TRP A 233 8.34 1.07 -5.86
C TRP A 233 9.50 1.34 -4.90
N TYR A 234 9.52 0.65 -3.77
CA TYR A 234 10.63 0.72 -2.81
C TYR A 234 10.85 -0.60 -2.08
N HIS A 235 12.08 -0.84 -1.62
CA HIS A 235 12.40 -1.87 -0.64
C HIS A 235 13.61 -1.46 0.20
N SER A 236 14.15 -2.38 1.01
CA SER A 236 15.32 -2.13 1.85
C SER A 236 16.45 -3.12 1.60
N HIS A 237 17.67 -2.64 1.81
CA HIS A 237 18.90 -3.42 1.95
C HIS A 237 19.40 -3.23 3.39
N PRO A 238 18.85 -3.96 4.40
CA PRO A 238 19.02 -3.63 5.82
C PRO A 238 20.48 -3.41 6.26
N HIS A 239 21.39 -4.28 5.82
CA HIS A 239 22.82 -4.27 6.18
C HIS A 239 23.73 -4.22 4.94
N SER A 240 23.34 -3.51 3.89
CA SER A 240 24.12 -3.38 2.65
C SER A 240 23.94 -2.01 2.02
N PRO A 241 24.86 -1.56 1.14
CA PRO A 241 24.72 -0.26 0.47
C PRO A 241 23.34 -0.07 -0.18
N ALA A 242 22.82 1.15 -0.09
CA ALA A 242 21.71 1.61 -0.92
C ALA A 242 22.22 1.82 -2.36
N LEU A 243 22.42 0.70 -3.05
CA LEU A 243 22.81 0.54 -4.44
C LEU A 243 22.02 -0.63 -5.02
N PRO A 244 21.57 -0.58 -6.28
CA PRO A 244 20.74 -1.63 -6.85
C PRO A 244 21.56 -2.90 -7.11
N SER A 245 20.92 -4.05 -6.92
CA SER A 245 21.40 -5.32 -7.44
C SER A 245 20.96 -5.54 -8.89
N LEU A 246 21.53 -6.55 -9.57
CA LEU A 246 21.08 -6.93 -10.92
C LEU A 246 19.58 -7.29 -10.95
N GLN A 247 19.07 -7.92 -9.89
CA GLN A 247 17.64 -8.19 -9.72
C GLN A 247 16.80 -6.91 -9.66
N ASP A 248 17.30 -5.86 -8.99
CA ASP A 248 16.59 -4.59 -8.86
C ASP A 248 16.62 -3.79 -10.18
N ILE A 249 17.72 -3.89 -10.94
CA ILE A 249 17.86 -3.32 -12.28
C ILE A 249 16.85 -3.95 -13.24
N ASP A 250 16.76 -5.28 -13.23
CA ASP A 250 15.81 -6.01 -14.06
C ASP A 250 14.36 -5.72 -13.67
N ALA A 251 14.03 -5.74 -12.37
CA ALA A 251 12.68 -5.39 -11.88
C ALA A 251 12.28 -3.96 -12.24
N GLN A 252 13.19 -2.98 -12.10
CA GLN A 252 12.94 -1.59 -12.46
C GLN A 252 12.74 -1.40 -13.98
N MET A 253 13.49 -2.13 -14.83
CA MET A 253 13.24 -2.13 -16.28
C MET A 253 11.84 -2.69 -16.60
N ASP A 254 11.47 -3.78 -15.95
CA ASP A 254 10.16 -4.41 -16.09
C ASP A 254 9.01 -3.48 -15.66
N TYR A 255 9.16 -2.76 -14.55
CA TYR A 255 8.18 -1.79 -14.06
C TYR A 255 8.11 -0.53 -14.93
N GLN A 256 9.23 -0.06 -15.48
CA GLN A 256 9.24 1.04 -16.46
C GLN A 256 8.40 0.68 -17.70
N LEU A 257 8.64 -0.49 -18.30
CA LEU A 257 7.89 -0.97 -19.46
C LEU A 257 6.40 -1.14 -19.15
N ARG A 258 6.05 -1.67 -17.97
CA ARG A 258 4.65 -1.85 -17.53
C ARG A 258 3.93 -0.52 -17.28
N LEU A 259 4.62 0.52 -16.85
CA LEU A 259 4.03 1.85 -16.59
C LEU A 259 4.02 2.77 -17.82
N GLN A 260 4.85 2.54 -18.82
CA GLN A 260 4.90 3.34 -20.06
C GLN A 260 3.57 3.32 -20.85
N GLY A 261 2.77 2.25 -20.71
CA GLY A 261 1.39 2.20 -21.21
C GLY A 261 1.26 2.09 -22.73
N ALA A 262 0.05 2.35 -23.24
CA ALA A 262 -0.30 2.24 -24.67
C ALA A 262 -0.11 3.56 -25.46
N SER A 263 0.57 4.55 -24.86
CA SER A 263 0.79 5.88 -25.42
C SER A 263 2.26 6.23 -25.28
N ASN A 264 2.87 6.87 -26.29
CA ASN A 264 4.29 7.25 -26.28
C ASN A 264 4.65 8.40 -25.29
N GLY A 265 3.84 8.60 -24.25
CA GLY A 265 4.11 9.54 -23.15
C GLY A 265 4.98 8.89 -22.09
N PHE A 266 5.93 9.64 -21.53
CA PHE A 266 6.78 9.15 -20.45
C PHE A 266 6.00 9.17 -19.12
N GLN A 267 5.60 7.99 -18.61
CA GLN A 267 5.08 7.86 -17.26
C GLN A 267 6.23 7.61 -16.27
N PRO A 268 6.38 8.38 -15.18
CA PRO A 268 7.47 8.19 -14.24
C PRO A 268 7.36 6.84 -13.52
N CYS A 269 8.50 6.16 -13.42
CA CYS A 269 8.69 4.93 -12.66
C CYS A 269 10.00 5.07 -11.88
N LEU A 270 9.90 5.20 -10.56
CA LEU A 270 11.00 5.49 -9.64
C LEU A 270 11.25 4.27 -8.74
N ALA A 271 12.50 3.84 -8.62
CA ALA A 271 12.91 2.88 -7.60
C ALA A 271 13.50 3.60 -6.37
N LEU A 272 13.29 3.06 -5.18
CA LEU A 272 13.77 3.60 -3.91
C LEU A 272 14.39 2.51 -3.03
N LEU A 273 15.67 2.65 -2.69
CA LEU A 273 16.43 1.72 -1.87
C LEU A 273 16.71 2.32 -0.49
N CYS A 274 16.17 1.72 0.58
CA CYS A 274 16.48 2.12 1.94
C CYS A 274 17.59 1.25 2.56
N SER A 275 18.70 1.85 2.96
CA SER A 275 19.77 1.25 3.78
C SER A 275 19.68 1.78 5.22
N PRO A 276 18.92 1.12 6.11
CA PRO A 276 18.71 1.58 7.47
C PRO A 276 19.84 1.21 8.44
N TYR A 277 20.59 0.13 8.25
CA TYR A 277 21.55 -0.40 9.23
C TYR A 277 22.88 -0.87 8.61
N TYR A 278 23.25 -0.33 7.45
CA TYR A 278 24.58 -0.53 6.87
C TYR A 278 25.61 0.32 7.60
N THR A 279 26.67 -0.32 8.10
CA THR A 279 27.74 0.33 8.88
C THR A 279 28.63 1.26 8.06
N GLY A 280 28.56 1.22 6.73
CA GLY A 280 29.22 2.17 5.82
C GLY A 280 28.34 3.36 5.41
N ASN A 281 27.19 3.59 6.06
CA ASN A 281 26.52 4.89 5.99
C ASN A 281 27.37 5.95 6.73
N PRO A 282 27.33 7.24 6.34
CA PRO A 282 28.16 8.29 6.94
C PRO A 282 27.76 8.71 8.37
N GLY A 283 26.74 8.08 8.95
CA GLY A 283 26.19 8.41 10.27
C GLY A 283 24.95 7.55 10.58
N PRO A 284 24.22 7.85 11.67
CA PRO A 284 23.00 7.13 12.08
C PRO A 284 21.82 7.28 11.12
N GLU A 285 21.83 8.25 10.20
CA GLU A 285 20.75 8.43 9.25
C GLU A 285 20.63 7.26 8.24
N SER A 286 19.38 6.87 7.98
CA SER A 286 19.05 5.88 6.95
C SER A 286 19.33 6.47 5.57
N LYS A 287 20.27 5.88 4.82
CA LYS A 287 20.49 6.26 3.43
C LYS A 287 19.34 5.74 2.58
N ILE A 288 18.54 6.66 2.06
CA ILE A 288 17.55 6.38 1.01
C ILE A 288 18.19 6.82 -0.32
N ALA A 289 18.39 5.88 -1.24
CA ALA A 289 18.93 6.15 -2.58
C ALA A 289 17.87 5.82 -3.64
N PRO A 290 17.44 6.80 -4.45
CA PRO A 290 16.61 6.55 -5.61
C PRO A 290 17.44 6.00 -6.77
N PHE A 291 16.80 5.32 -7.71
CA PHE A 291 17.39 5.08 -9.03
C PHE A 291 16.33 4.95 -10.13
N TRP A 292 16.79 5.09 -11.37
CA TRP A 292 16.08 4.78 -12.61
C TRP A 292 16.97 3.87 -13.46
N VAL A 293 16.46 3.17 -14.47
CA VAL A 293 17.30 2.31 -15.33
C VAL A 293 17.19 2.73 -16.79
N MET A 294 18.31 3.18 -17.37
CA MET A 294 18.38 3.42 -18.80
C MET A 294 18.38 2.08 -19.56
N PRO A 295 17.58 1.91 -20.62
CA PRO A 295 17.68 0.73 -21.48
C PRO A 295 19.12 0.51 -21.97
N PRO A 296 19.56 -0.75 -22.17
CA PRO A 296 20.87 -1.02 -22.75
C PRO A 296 20.98 -0.39 -24.15
N PRO A 297 22.18 0.01 -24.60
CA PRO A 297 22.36 0.59 -25.94
C PRO A 297 21.88 -0.35 -27.05
N GLU A 298 21.30 0.19 -28.12
CA GLU A 298 20.76 -0.59 -29.25
C GLU A 298 21.81 -1.51 -29.90
N GLN A 299 23.11 -1.16 -29.78
CA GLN A 299 24.23 -1.96 -30.29
C GLN A 299 24.60 -3.14 -29.39
N ARG A 300 24.06 -3.20 -28.15
CA ARG A 300 24.29 -4.23 -27.13
C ARG A 300 23.00 -4.57 -26.37
N PRO A 301 21.94 -5.05 -27.05
CA PRO A 301 20.65 -5.37 -26.42
C PRO A 301 20.73 -6.55 -25.43
N SER A 302 21.83 -7.30 -25.45
CA SER A 302 22.17 -8.39 -24.54
C SER A 302 22.77 -7.94 -23.21
N ASP A 303 22.97 -6.63 -22.98
CA ASP A 303 23.54 -6.09 -21.73
C ASP A 303 22.46 -5.77 -20.69
N TYR A 304 22.88 -5.57 -19.43
CA TYR A 304 21.97 -5.03 -18.41
C TYR A 304 21.67 -3.55 -18.70
N GLY A 305 20.49 -3.07 -18.27
CA GLY A 305 20.20 -1.64 -18.26
C GLY A 305 21.14 -0.87 -17.31
N ILE A 306 21.40 0.40 -17.60
CA ILE A 306 22.31 1.24 -16.82
C ILE A 306 21.57 1.77 -15.59
N PRO A 307 21.97 1.44 -14.34
CA PRO A 307 21.38 2.06 -13.16
C PRO A 307 21.82 3.53 -13.09
N MET A 308 20.85 4.43 -13.15
CA MET A 308 21.04 5.88 -13.12
C MET A 308 20.70 6.43 -11.74
N ASP A 309 21.58 7.26 -11.19
CA ASP A 309 21.32 8.04 -9.98
C ASP A 309 20.27 9.12 -10.27
N VAL A 310 19.37 9.39 -9.32
CA VAL A 310 18.21 10.25 -9.51
C VAL A 310 18.21 11.38 -8.48
N GLU A 311 18.36 12.62 -8.95
CA GLU A 311 18.31 13.80 -8.11
C GLU A 311 16.89 14.06 -7.61
N MET A 312 16.78 14.38 -6.31
CA MET A 312 15.53 14.61 -5.58
C MET A 312 15.56 15.95 -4.85
N ALA A 313 14.54 16.78 -5.06
CA ALA A 313 14.27 17.92 -4.21
C ALA A 313 13.49 17.47 -2.96
N TYR A 314 14.01 17.73 -1.76
CA TYR A 314 13.27 17.52 -0.52
C TYR A 314 12.49 18.78 -0.15
N VAL A 315 11.18 18.64 0.07
CA VAL A 315 10.26 19.71 0.44
C VAL A 315 9.86 19.50 1.90
N GLN A 316 10.46 20.28 2.80
CA GLN A 316 10.09 20.22 4.22
C GLN A 316 8.80 21.02 4.44
N ASP A 317 7.67 20.32 4.57
CA ASP A 317 6.38 20.94 4.93
C ASP A 317 6.46 21.64 6.30
N SER A 318 5.61 22.64 6.53
CA SER A 318 5.54 23.36 7.81
C SER A 318 4.95 22.51 8.95
N PHE A 319 4.12 21.52 8.64
CA PHE A 319 3.43 20.64 9.59
C PHE A 319 3.20 19.25 8.99
N LEU A 320 3.03 18.24 9.84
CA LEU A 320 2.65 16.88 9.41
C LEU A 320 1.14 16.71 9.50
N THR A 321 0.53 16.13 8.47
CA THR A 321 -0.92 15.90 8.43
C THR A 321 -1.36 14.77 9.36
N ASN A 322 -2.56 14.89 9.93
CA ASN A 322 -3.17 13.83 10.73
C ASN A 322 -3.33 12.51 9.96
N ASP A 323 -3.51 12.56 8.64
CA ASP A 323 -3.47 11.39 7.75
C ASP A 323 -2.15 10.61 7.88
N VAL A 324 -1.00 11.29 7.76
CA VAL A 324 0.32 10.63 7.85
C VAL A 324 0.55 10.07 9.25
N LEU A 325 0.17 10.81 10.29
CA LEU A 325 0.26 10.37 11.69
C LEU A 325 -0.61 9.15 11.98
N HIS A 326 -1.83 9.11 11.43
CA HIS A 326 -2.72 7.95 11.57
C HIS A 326 -2.18 6.73 10.83
N GLU A 327 -1.68 6.90 9.59
CA GLU A 327 -1.08 5.79 8.82
C GLU A 327 0.22 5.29 9.50
N MET A 328 1.02 6.17 10.13
CA MET A 328 2.15 5.77 10.99
C MET A 328 1.70 4.90 12.17
N MET A 329 0.64 5.28 12.89
CA MET A 329 0.10 4.48 14.00
C MET A 329 -0.42 3.12 13.52
N LEU A 330 -1.15 3.08 12.40
CA LEU A 330 -1.62 1.83 11.79
C LEU A 330 -0.48 0.89 11.40
N LEU A 331 0.69 1.41 10.97
CA LEU A 331 1.88 0.60 10.74
C LEU A 331 2.42 0.00 12.05
N VAL A 332 2.49 0.78 13.13
CA VAL A 332 2.96 0.26 14.43
C VAL A 332 2.04 -0.85 14.93
N ASP A 333 0.73 -0.64 14.92
CA ASP A 333 -0.24 -1.63 15.39
C ASP A 333 -0.30 -2.88 14.48
N PHE A 334 -0.11 -2.75 13.16
CA PHE A 334 -0.08 -3.88 12.23
C PHE A 334 1.13 -4.80 12.43
N TYR A 335 2.31 -4.25 12.74
CA TYR A 335 3.54 -5.02 12.98
C TYR A 335 3.79 -5.34 14.46
N LYS A 336 2.89 -4.94 15.38
CA LYS A 336 2.99 -5.19 16.82
C LYS A 336 2.93 -6.69 17.12
N GLY A 337 4.05 -7.26 17.54
CA GLY A 337 4.20 -8.71 17.75
C GLY A 337 4.58 -9.52 16.50
N ALA A 338 5.00 -8.87 15.40
CA ALA A 338 5.66 -9.58 14.30
C ALA A 338 6.98 -10.22 14.80
N PRO A 339 7.32 -11.45 14.38
CA PRO A 339 8.47 -12.19 14.92
C PRO A 339 9.83 -11.60 14.49
N ASP A 340 9.82 -10.79 13.43
CA ASP A 340 10.94 -10.04 12.85
C ASP A 340 10.91 -8.53 13.22
N LEU A 341 10.03 -8.12 14.14
CA LEU A 341 9.97 -6.75 14.63
C LEU A 341 11.29 -6.33 15.28
N VAL A 342 11.81 -5.18 14.87
CA VAL A 342 13.02 -4.59 15.44
C VAL A 342 12.75 -4.20 16.90
N ARG A 343 13.56 -4.72 17.82
CA ARG A 343 13.49 -4.36 19.25
C ARG A 343 14.03 -2.94 19.44
N PHE A 344 13.13 -1.96 19.41
CA PHE A 344 13.48 -0.54 19.41
C PHE A 344 14.30 -0.09 20.63
N GLN A 345 14.23 -0.82 21.74
CA GLN A 345 14.99 -0.57 22.97
C GLN A 345 16.40 -1.17 22.97
N GLU A 346 16.75 -2.09 22.05
CA GLU A 346 18.09 -2.66 21.98
C GLU A 346 19.10 -1.66 21.38
N ALA A 347 20.38 -1.81 21.77
CA ALA A 347 21.48 -1.02 21.24
C ALA A 347 21.74 -1.36 19.76
N TRP A 348 21.69 -0.33 18.89
CA TRP A 348 22.12 -0.43 17.50
C TRP A 348 23.61 -0.09 17.35
N SER A 349 24.08 0.90 18.11
CA SER A 349 25.50 1.26 18.26
C SER A 349 25.82 1.53 19.75
N PRO A 350 27.10 1.75 20.13
CA PRO A 350 27.48 2.01 21.53
C PRO A 350 26.82 3.26 22.15
N GLU A 351 26.32 4.17 21.31
CA GLU A 351 25.74 5.46 21.72
C GLU A 351 24.22 5.56 21.50
N HIS A 352 23.63 4.66 20.69
CA HIS A 352 22.27 4.83 20.17
C HIS A 352 21.48 3.51 20.14
N SER A 353 20.23 3.53 20.62
CA SER A 353 19.29 2.43 20.41
C SER A 353 18.77 2.40 18.96
N TYR A 354 18.09 1.30 18.59
CA TYR A 354 17.35 1.23 17.34
C TYR A 354 16.28 2.33 17.22
N LEU A 355 15.68 2.77 18.32
CA LEU A 355 14.74 3.90 18.35
C LEU A 355 15.45 5.23 18.08
N ASP A 356 16.56 5.51 18.76
CA ASP A 356 17.27 6.80 18.59
C ASP A 356 17.75 6.95 17.15
N LYS A 357 18.27 5.85 16.58
CA LYS A 357 18.65 5.77 15.18
C LYS A 357 17.46 5.97 14.21
N LEU A 358 16.25 5.55 14.58
CA LEU A 358 15.01 5.88 13.85
C LEU A 358 14.65 7.37 13.99
N LYS A 359 14.66 7.92 15.22
CA LYS A 359 14.39 9.33 15.48
C LYS A 359 15.31 10.24 14.65
N ILE A 360 16.61 9.97 14.64
CA ILE A 360 17.59 10.75 13.87
C ILE A 360 17.34 10.62 12.36
N SER A 361 17.01 9.41 11.87
CA SER A 361 16.66 9.18 10.45
C SER A 361 15.40 9.92 9.99
N LEU A 362 14.51 10.27 10.92
CA LEU A 362 13.28 11.03 10.65
C LEU A 362 13.48 12.54 10.85
N ALA A 363 14.29 12.96 11.83
CA ALA A 363 14.49 14.38 12.18
C ALA A 363 15.01 15.26 11.03
N SER A 364 15.80 14.70 10.11
CA SER A 364 16.25 15.38 8.87
C SER A 364 15.16 15.46 7.79
N ARG A 365 14.04 14.73 7.95
CA ARG A 365 12.98 14.52 6.95
C ARG A 365 11.59 15.00 7.39
N THR A 366 11.35 15.19 8.69
CA THR A 366 10.08 15.70 9.25
C THR A 366 10.09 17.23 9.39
N PRO A 367 8.93 17.91 9.48
CA PRO A 367 8.84 19.32 9.89
C PRO A 367 9.57 19.62 11.21
N LYS A 368 9.95 20.89 11.43
CA LYS A 368 10.64 21.39 12.64
C LYS A 368 9.72 22.06 13.66
N ASP A 369 8.41 21.97 13.46
CA ASP A 369 7.42 22.59 14.35
C ASP A 369 7.40 21.94 15.74
N GLN A 370 7.19 22.75 16.78
CA GLN A 370 7.13 22.30 18.17
C GLN A 370 5.91 21.41 18.42
N GLY A 371 4.77 21.71 17.79
CA GLY A 371 3.54 20.90 17.90
C GLY A 371 3.75 19.46 17.40
N LEU A 372 4.57 19.26 16.37
CA LEU A 372 4.87 17.94 15.83
C LEU A 372 5.66 17.06 16.80
N SER A 373 6.55 17.64 17.61
CA SER A 373 7.42 16.88 18.53
C SER A 373 6.59 15.99 19.47
N HIS A 374 5.50 16.53 20.02
CA HIS A 374 4.61 15.82 20.93
C HIS A 374 3.92 14.61 20.26
N VAL A 375 3.50 14.74 18.99
CA VAL A 375 2.78 13.65 18.29
C VAL A 375 3.74 12.57 17.80
N LEU A 376 4.96 12.93 17.37
CA LEU A 376 5.98 11.93 17.06
C LEU A 376 6.42 11.17 18.33
N GLU A 377 6.51 11.82 19.49
CA GLU A 377 6.75 11.10 20.76
C GLU A 377 5.61 10.12 21.14
N GLN A 378 4.37 10.31 20.68
CA GLN A 378 3.32 9.29 20.83
C GLN A 378 3.66 8.05 20.00
N VAL A 379 4.03 8.20 18.71
CA VAL A 379 4.47 7.10 17.85
C VAL A 379 5.69 6.39 18.45
N TYR A 380 6.69 7.15 18.92
CA TYR A 380 7.88 6.60 19.57
C TYR A 380 7.57 5.90 20.91
N SER A 381 6.56 6.36 21.65
CA SER A 381 6.09 5.70 22.88
C SER A 381 5.46 4.34 22.61
N VAL A 382 4.62 4.22 21.58
CA VAL A 382 4.06 2.91 21.19
C VAL A 382 5.12 1.98 20.62
N LEU A 383 6.08 2.50 19.83
CA LEU A 383 7.23 1.72 19.35
C LEU A 383 8.10 1.15 20.49
N LYS A 384 8.27 1.87 21.63
CA LYS A 384 8.92 1.33 22.83
C LYS A 384 8.12 0.21 23.52
N GLN A 385 6.81 0.16 23.34
CA GLN A 385 5.92 -0.83 23.95
C GLN A 385 5.64 -2.03 23.04
N ALA A 386 6.09 -1.99 21.77
CA ALA A 386 5.78 -3.00 20.77
C ALA A 386 6.77 -4.17 20.73
N GLY A 387 7.97 -4.04 21.32
CA GLY A 387 9.02 -5.07 21.35
C GLY A 387 10.22 -4.75 22.23
#